data_AF-A0A3B8M394-F1
#
_entry.id   AF-A0A3B8M394-F1
#
_cell.length_a   1.000
_cell.length_b   1.000
_cell.length_c   1.000
_cell.angle_alpha   90.00
_cell.angle_beta   90.00
_cell.angle_gamma   90.00
#
_symmetry.space_group_name_H-M   'P 1'
#
loop_
_entity.id
_entity.type
_entity.pdbx_description
1 polymer ?
#
loop_
_entity_poly.entity_id
_entity_poly.type
_entity_poly.pdbx_seq_one_letter_code
_entity_poly.pdbx_strand_id
1 'polypeptide(L)' 'MTLRMALVWLMVAGLSADSVEAAGLRGYFRHPSVHDQTVVFTAEGDLWTVSLAGGRAARLTTHLAQETYP' A
#
# COMPACT_ATOMS: atom_id res chain seq x y z
N MET A 1 -32.92 -25.19 15.59
CA MET A 1 -31.56 -24.79 16.04
C MET A 1 -30.55 -24.77 14.89
N THR A 2 -30.59 -25.76 13.98
CA THR A 2 -29.61 -25.95 12.89
C THR A 2 -29.66 -24.87 11.79
N LEU A 3 -30.86 -24.40 11.41
CA LEU A 3 -31.02 -23.42 10.32
C LEU A 3 -30.49 -22.02 10.66
N ARG A 4 -30.62 -21.58 11.92
CA ARG A 4 -30.07 -20.29 12.38
C ARG A 4 -28.54 -20.33 12.44
N MET A 5 -27.95 -21.47 12.83
CA MET A 5 -26.50 -21.63 12.84
C MET A 5 -25.93 -21.69 11.42
N ALA A 6 -26.61 -22.38 10.48
CA ALA A 6 -26.22 -22.39 9.08
C ALA A 6 -26.21 -20.98 8.46
N LEU A 7 -27.18 -20.14 8.82
CA LEU A 7 -27.25 -18.74 8.37
C LEU A 7 -26.11 -17.88 8.95
N VAL A 8 -25.74 -18.11 10.21
CA VAL A 8 -24.62 -17.42 10.86
C VAL A 8 -23.28 -17.81 10.23
N TRP A 9 -23.07 -19.10 9.93
CA TRP A 9 -21.86 -19.55 9.23
C TRP A 9 -21.77 -19.02 7.80
N LEU A 10 -22.90 -18.90 7.09
CA LEU A 10 -22.95 -18.30 5.75
C LEU A 10 -22.60 -16.80 5.77
N MET A 11 -23.02 -16.07 6.82
CA MET A 11 -22.69 -14.65 6.98
C MET A 11 -21.22 -14.42 7.38
N VAL A 12 -20.63 -15.31 8.19
CA VAL A 12 -19.21 -15.23 8.56
C VAL A 12 -18.29 -15.54 7.38
N ALA A 13 -18.66 -16.50 6.51
CA ALA A 13 -17.87 -16.84 5.32
C ALA A 13 -17.82 -15.71 4.27
N GLY A 14 -18.83 -14.83 4.22
CA GLY A 14 -18.90 -13.71 3.28
C GLY A 14 -18.05 -12.49 3.65
N LEU A 15 -17.44 -12.47 4.84
CA LEU A 15 -16.68 -11.32 5.34
C LEU A 15 -15.18 -11.39 4.99
N SER A 16 -14.83 -12.00 3.86
CA SER A 16 -13.46 -11.98 3.35
C SER A 16 -13.29 -10.74 2.48
N ALA A 17 -12.71 -9.68 3.06
CA ALA A 17 -12.30 -8.50 2.30
C ALA A 17 -10.99 -8.82 1.56
N ASP A 18 -11.11 -9.35 0.34
CA ASP A 18 -9.96 -9.47 -0.54
C ASP A 18 -9.48 -8.07 -0.91
N SER A 19 -8.25 -7.74 -0.52
CA SER A 19 -7.57 -6.52 -0.96
C SER A 19 -7.39 -6.61 -2.47
N VAL A 20 -8.16 -5.83 -3.24
CA VAL A 20 -7.89 -5.67 -4.67
C VAL A 20 -6.58 -4.90 -4.78
N GLU A 21 -5.48 -5.62 -5.00
CA GLU A 21 -4.21 -4.98 -5.29
C GLU A 21 -4.32 -4.32 -6.66
N ALA A 22 -4.39 -2.99 -6.65
CA ALA A 22 -4.39 -2.22 -7.87
C ALA A 22 -3.10 -2.52 -8.63
N ALA A 23 -3.22 -3.15 -9.81
CA ALA A 23 -2.14 -3.29 -10.78
C ALA A 23 -1.80 -1.93 -11.43
N GLY A 24 -1.70 -0.88 -10.62
CA GLY A 24 -1.23 0.42 -11.02
C GLY A 24 0.21 0.31 -11.51
N LEU A 25 0.57 1.20 -12.43
CA LEU A 25 1.95 1.38 -12.90
C LEU A 25 2.92 1.20 -11.73
N ARG A 26 3.77 0.17 -11.78
CA ARG A 26 4.82 -0.01 -10.78
C ARG A 26 5.76 1.19 -10.91
N GLY A 27 5.64 2.14 -10.00
CA GLY A 27 6.56 3.28 -9.92
C GLY A 27 8.00 2.78 -9.72
N TYR A 28 8.96 3.60 -10.13
CA TYR A 28 10.38 3.34 -9.86
C TYR A 28 10.70 3.72 -8.41
N PHE A 29 10.41 2.80 -7.49
CA PHE A 29 10.68 2.98 -6.07
C PHE A 29 12.13 2.56 -5.76
N ARG A 30 12.92 3.49 -5.23
CA ARG A 30 14.35 3.24 -4.93
C ARG A 30 14.75 3.74 -3.55
N HIS A 31 15.89 3.23 -3.07
CA HIS A 31 16.54 3.64 -1.83
C HIS A 31 15.60 3.72 -0.61
N PRO A 32 14.83 2.66 -0.29
CA PRO A 32 13.94 2.70 0.85
C PRO A 32 14.73 2.76 2.16
N SER A 33 14.18 3.50 3.12
CA SER A 33 14.59 3.52 4.51
C SER A 33 13.36 3.42 5.39
N VAL A 34 13.49 2.74 6.53
CA VAL A 34 12.38 2.49 7.46
C VAL A 34 12.73 3.03 8.84
N HIS A 35 11.78 3.73 9.45
CA HIS A 35 11.83 4.14 10.84
C HIS A 35 10.43 3.95 11.46
N ASP A 36 10.35 3.22 12.58
CA ASP A 36 9.09 2.82 13.23
C ASP A 36 8.06 2.21 12.26
N GLN A 37 6.96 2.93 12.00
CA GLN A 37 5.86 2.53 11.13
C GLN A 37 5.84 3.32 9.83
N THR A 38 6.95 3.94 9.45
CA THR A 38 7.06 4.80 8.27
C THR A 38 8.17 4.31 7.35
N VAL A 39 7.85 4.24 6.06
CA VAL A 39 8.79 3.98 4.98
C VAL A 39 9.02 5.29 4.23
N VAL A 40 10.27 5.68 4.06
CA VAL A 40 10.68 6.77 3.18
C VAL A 40 11.44 6.19 1.99
N PHE A 41 11.15 6.65 0.78
CA PHE A 41 11.80 6.16 -0.44
C PHE A 41 11.91 7.27 -1.49
N THR A 42 12.70 7.04 -2.52
CA THR A 42 12.81 7.94 -3.68
C THR A 42 11.96 7.44 -4.85
N ALA A 43 11.24 8.34 -5.50
CA ALA A 43 10.55 8.11 -6.78
C ALA A 43 10.31 9.45 -7.50
N GLU A 44 10.35 9.45 -8.83
CA GLU A 44 10.15 10.66 -9.64
C GLU A 44 11.08 11.83 -9.26
N GLY A 45 12.31 11.54 -8.83
CA GLY A 45 13.29 12.54 -8.39
C GLY A 45 13.06 13.12 -6.99
N ASP A 46 12.03 12.68 -6.28
CA ASP A 46 11.61 13.23 -4.99
C ASP A 46 11.60 12.18 -3.86
N LEU A 47 11.58 12.67 -2.62
CA LEU A 47 11.31 11.85 -1.43
C LEU A 47 9.81 11.66 -1.24
N TRP A 48 9.44 10.44 -0.93
CA TRP A 48 8.08 10.01 -0.63
C TRP A 48 8.03 9.29 0.70
N THR A 49 6.86 9.32 1.34
CA THR A 49 6.59 8.62 2.59
C THR A 49 5.29 7.83 2.53
N VAL A 50 5.26 6.67 3.18
CA VAL A 50 4.07 5.83 3.35
C VAL A 50 4.13 5.09 4.69
N SER A 51 2.97 4.70 5.23
CA SER A 51 2.92 3.80 6.39
C SER A 51 3.48 2.42 6.02
N LEU A 52 4.11 1.74 6.98
CA LEU A 52 4.56 0.35 6.83
C LEU A 52 3.39 -0.62 6.62
N ALA A 53 2.18 -0.25 7.08
CA ALA A 53 0.94 -0.96 6.78
C ALA A 53 0.45 -0.75 5.33
N GLY A 54 1.15 0.07 4.54
CA GLY A 54 0.77 0.46 3.19
C GLY A 54 -0.19 1.65 3.16
N GLY A 55 -0.89 1.80 2.05
CA GLY A 55 -1.82 2.90 1.80
C GLY A 55 -1.26 3.94 0.82
N ARG A 56 -1.73 5.19 0.95
CA ARG A 56 -1.40 6.26 0.01
C ARG A 56 -0.07 6.91 0.39
N ALA A 57 0.91 6.85 -0.52
CA ALA A 57 2.15 7.60 -0.36
C ALA A 57 1.94 9.11 -0.52
N ALA A 58 2.70 9.90 0.24
CA ALA A 58 2.73 11.35 0.17
C ALA A 58 4.13 11.85 -0.22
N ARG A 59 4.20 12.88 -1.06
CA ARG A 59 5.47 13.48 -1.49
C ARG A 59 5.96 14.47 -0.43
N LEU A 60 7.24 14.38 -0.07
CA LEU A 60 7.88 15.22 0.96
C LEU A 60 8.69 16.38 0.37
N THR A 61 9.19 16.23 -0.86
CA THR A 61 9.98 17.26 -1.56
C THR A 61 9.39 17.56 -2.92
N THR A 62 9.74 18.70 -3.50
CA THR A 62 9.54 18.97 -4.92
C THR A 62 10.82 19.56 -5.47
N HIS A 63 11.53 18.79 -6.30
CA HIS A 63 12.76 19.22 -6.95
C HIS A 63 12.72 18.94 -8.45
N LEU A 64 13.41 19.76 -9.24
CA LEU A 64 13.67 19.44 -10.65
C LEU A 64 14.80 18.39 -10.69
N ALA A 65 14.44 17.12 -10.53
CA ALA A 65 15.36 15.99 -10.68
C ALA A 65 14.84 15.01 -11.73
N GLN A 66 15.77 14.40 -12.46
CA GLN A 66 15.47 13.36 -13.44
C GLN A 66 16.00 12.02 -12.96
N GLU A 67 15.18 11.00 -13.13
CA GLU A 67 15.53 9.59 -12.99
C GLU A 67 16.61 9.24 -14.01
N THR A 68 17.82 8.92 -13.55
CA THR A 68 18.97 8.63 -14.46
C THR A 68 19.24 7.13 -14.63
N TYR A 69 18.57 6.27 -13.85
CA TYR A 69 18.78 4.83 -13.83
C TYR A 69 17.45 4.06 -13.85
N PRO A 70 17.33 2.96 -14.63
CA PRO A 70 16.13 2.12 -14.70
C PRO A 70 15.92 1.27 -13.43
#